data_AF-A0A2V7S7Q2-F1
#
_entry.id   AF-A0A2V7S7Q2-F1
#
_cell.length_a   1.000
_cell.length_b   1.000
_cell.length_c   1.000
_cell.angle_alpha   90.00
_cell.angle_beta   90.00
_cell.angle_gamma   90.00
#
_symmetry.space_group_name_H-M   'P 1'
#
loop_
_entity.id
_entity.type
_entity.pdbx_description
1 polymer ?
#
loop_
_entity_poly.entity_id
_entity_poly.type
_entity_poly.pdbx_seq_one_letter_code
_entity_poly.pdbx_strand_id
1 'polypeptide(L)'
;MNTSSLISISSQARGVCRRRGVGAILLALCCTALACDFGDILSVHVPGRVQEGALNDPRLAPTLAASVVADLECAWNNYVAAAALIGDEFVQASGNLNQRNWASRRITADDATMAQGSCRQPYGIYTPLQTARFQAEDIFKRLEGFTDAQVPGRIALEAQVRAYGAFALVALAEG
;
A
#
# COMPACT_ATOMS: atom_id res chain seq x y z
N MET A 1 90.69 9.15 37.00
CA MET A 1 91.42 8.04 36.35
C MET A 1 90.66 6.75 36.62
N ASN A 2 90.58 5.89 35.59
CA ASN A 2 89.97 4.55 35.53
C ASN A 2 88.43 4.47 35.44
N THR A 3 87.87 4.36 34.22
CA THR A 3 87.70 3.18 33.31
C THR A 3 86.42 2.42 33.65
N SER A 4 85.40 2.52 32.81
CA SER A 4 85.09 1.60 31.70
C SER A 4 84.30 0.36 32.13
N SER A 5 83.15 0.19 31.47
CA SER A 5 82.71 -1.05 30.81
C SER A 5 81.26 -1.41 31.11
N LEU A 6 80.47 -1.22 30.05
CA LEU A 6 79.19 -1.84 29.75
C LEU A 6 79.29 -3.36 29.85
N ILE A 7 78.32 -4.01 30.51
CA ILE A 7 77.88 -5.36 30.15
C ILE A 7 76.36 -5.43 30.30
N SER A 8 75.70 -5.63 29.18
CA SER A 8 74.29 -6.00 29.03
C SER A 8 74.12 -7.50 29.28
N ILE A 9 73.15 -7.88 30.10
CA ILE A 9 72.66 -9.26 30.23
C ILE A 9 71.14 -9.23 30.10
N SER A 10 70.64 -10.01 29.16
CA SER A 10 69.22 -10.26 28.88
C SER A 10 68.73 -11.55 29.55
N SER A 11 67.40 -11.74 29.53
CA SER A 11 66.62 -12.97 29.85
C SER A 11 66.40 -13.23 31.37
N GLN A 12 65.20 -13.51 31.91
CA GLN A 12 63.94 -14.03 31.35
C GLN A 12 62.76 -13.80 32.32
N ALA A 13 61.58 -13.55 31.74
CA ALA A 13 60.20 -13.91 32.14
C ALA A 13 59.81 -14.17 33.62
N ARG A 14 58.75 -13.50 34.09
CA ARG A 14 57.38 -14.06 34.33
C ARG A 14 56.46 -13.03 35.00
N GLY A 15 55.21 -12.98 34.56
CA GLY A 15 54.15 -12.17 35.19
C GLY A 15 52.85 -12.20 34.40
N VAL A 16 52.23 -13.37 34.31
CA VAL A 16 50.89 -13.57 33.71
C VAL A 16 49.83 -12.89 34.59
N CYS A 17 49.00 -12.01 34.03
CA CYS A 17 47.62 -11.88 34.49
C CYS A 17 46.68 -11.30 33.41
N ARG A 18 45.56 -12.01 33.20
CA ARG A 18 44.24 -11.50 32.78
C ARG A 18 43.96 -11.25 31.29
N ARG A 19 43.64 -12.32 30.53
CA ARG A 19 42.81 -12.24 29.30
C ARG A 19 41.87 -13.45 29.09
N ARG A 20 41.33 -14.07 30.14
CA ARG A 20 40.40 -15.22 30.02
C ARG A 20 38.91 -14.92 30.19
N GLY A 21 38.50 -13.66 30.40
CA GLY A 21 37.10 -13.32 30.64
C GLY A 21 36.27 -12.92 29.41
N VAL A 22 36.90 -12.55 28.29
CA VAL A 22 36.18 -11.91 27.16
C VAL A 22 35.55 -12.95 26.21
N GLY A 23 36.19 -14.10 26.03
CA GLY A 23 35.70 -15.14 25.10
C GLY A 23 34.40 -15.81 25.55
N ALA A 24 34.22 -16.02 26.85
CA ALA A 24 33.01 -16.68 27.38
C ALA A 24 31.76 -15.78 27.32
N ILE A 25 31.94 -14.45 27.44
CA ILE A 25 30.83 -13.48 27.36
C ILE A 25 30.35 -13.32 25.92
N LEU A 26 31.26 -13.29 24.95
CA LEU A 26 30.91 -13.21 23.52
C LEU A 26 30.19 -14.46 23.03
N LEU A 27 30.60 -15.64 23.51
CA LEU A 27 29.94 -16.90 23.14
C LEU A 27 28.54 -17.01 23.75
N ALA A 28 28.36 -16.55 25.00
CA ALA A 28 27.06 -16.51 25.66
C ALA A 28 26.09 -15.52 24.98
N LEU A 29 26.55 -14.33 24.57
CA LEU A 29 25.74 -13.37 23.82
C LEU A 29 25.29 -13.92 22.46
N CYS A 30 26.19 -14.64 21.77
CA CYS A 30 25.91 -15.24 20.47
C CYS A 30 24.86 -16.36 20.58
N CYS A 31 24.89 -17.16 21.65
CA CYS A 31 23.88 -18.18 21.92
C CYS A 31 22.51 -17.59 22.26
N THR A 32 22.43 -16.41 22.91
CA THR A 32 21.15 -15.74 23.19
C THR A 32 20.55 -15.05 21.95
N ALA A 33 21.39 -14.63 20.99
CA ALA A 33 20.92 -14.02 19.75
C ALA A 33 20.36 -15.05 18.75
N LEU A 34 20.85 -16.30 18.79
CA LEU A 34 20.34 -17.40 17.96
C LEU A 34 19.08 -18.07 18.52
N ALA A 35 18.72 -17.79 19.78
CA ALA A 35 17.57 -18.40 20.45
C ALA A 35 16.30 -17.52 20.43
N CYS A 36 16.41 -16.24 20.05
CA CYS A 36 15.26 -15.38 19.82
C CYS A 36 14.80 -15.53 18.38
N ASP A 37 13.62 -16.11 18.18
CA ASP A 37 12.91 -16.04 16.91
C ASP A 37 12.41 -14.60 16.71
N PHE A 38 13.27 -13.77 16.09
CA PHE A 38 12.94 -12.38 15.74
C PHE A 38 11.95 -12.29 14.57
N GLY A 39 11.45 -13.40 14.02
CA GLY A 39 10.52 -13.41 12.90
C GLY A 39 9.19 -12.69 13.20
N ASP A 40 8.73 -12.75 14.44
CA ASP A 40 7.42 -12.21 14.84
C ASP A 40 7.49 -10.86 15.56
N ILE A 41 8.68 -10.33 15.85
CA ILE A 41 8.82 -9.08 16.64
C ILE A 41 8.34 -7.83 15.89
N LEU A 42 8.27 -7.90 14.55
CA LEU A 42 7.65 -6.89 13.68
C LEU A 42 6.34 -7.36 13.06
N SER A 43 5.77 -8.48 13.51
CA SER A 43 4.45 -8.91 13.05
C SER A 43 3.39 -8.00 13.67
N VAL A 44 2.73 -7.19 12.83
CA VAL A 44 1.66 -6.29 13.27
C VAL A 44 0.33 -6.88 12.89
N HIS A 45 -0.35 -7.51 13.85
CA HIS A 45 -1.73 -7.91 13.69
C HIS A 45 -2.64 -6.69 13.92
N VAL A 46 -3.26 -6.17 12.87
CA VAL A 46 -4.24 -5.09 12.96
C VAL A 46 -5.65 -5.69 12.97
N PRO A 47 -6.29 -5.85 14.15
CA PRO A 47 -7.65 -6.35 14.21
C PRO A 47 -8.60 -5.41 13.44
N GLY A 48 -9.47 -5.99 12.62
CA GLY A 48 -10.44 -5.24 11.81
C GLY A 48 -9.98 -4.84 10.40
N ARG A 49 -8.75 -5.21 9.99
CA ARG A 49 -8.31 -5.07 8.59
C ARG A 49 -8.02 -6.45 8.00
N VAL A 50 -8.46 -6.65 6.75
CA VAL A 50 -8.09 -7.85 5.98
C VAL A 50 -6.61 -7.75 5.64
N GLN A 51 -5.84 -8.75 6.02
CA GLN A 51 -4.42 -8.84 5.69
C GLN A 51 -4.25 -9.14 4.19
N GLU A 52 -3.19 -8.62 3.58
CA GLU A 52 -2.97 -8.78 2.13
C GLU A 52 -2.96 -10.27 1.71
N GLY A 53 -2.32 -11.13 2.51
CA GLY A 53 -2.29 -12.57 2.24
C GLY A 53 -3.67 -13.23 2.22
N ALA A 54 -4.65 -12.68 2.93
CA ALA A 54 -6.02 -13.18 2.92
C ALA A 54 -6.75 -12.88 1.60
N LEU A 55 -6.32 -11.87 0.83
CA LEU A 55 -6.89 -11.55 -0.49
C LEU A 55 -6.61 -12.63 -1.54
N ASN A 56 -5.72 -13.58 -1.24
CA ASN A 56 -5.45 -14.75 -2.09
C ASN A 56 -6.31 -15.97 -1.73
N ASP A 57 -7.29 -15.82 -0.83
CA ASP A 57 -8.26 -16.88 -0.52
C ASP A 57 -9.33 -16.95 -1.63
N PRO A 58 -9.49 -18.09 -2.35
CA PRO A 58 -10.50 -18.24 -3.39
C PRO A 58 -11.93 -17.97 -2.91
N ARG A 59 -12.22 -18.18 -1.62
CA ARG A 59 -13.54 -17.94 -1.04
C ARG A 59 -13.92 -16.45 -1.04
N LEU A 60 -12.94 -15.55 -1.14
CA LEU A 60 -13.17 -14.11 -1.22
C LEU A 60 -13.36 -13.60 -2.65
N ALA A 61 -13.19 -14.43 -3.68
CA ALA A 61 -13.31 -14.01 -5.08
C ALA A 61 -14.60 -13.22 -5.39
N PRO A 62 -15.80 -13.64 -4.91
CA PRO A 62 -17.02 -12.86 -5.13
C PRO A 62 -16.99 -11.49 -4.43
N THR A 63 -16.45 -11.42 -3.20
CA THR A 63 -16.31 -10.18 -2.44
C THR A 63 -15.33 -9.23 -3.11
N LEU A 64 -14.23 -9.75 -3.65
CA LEU A 64 -13.25 -8.97 -4.42
C LEU A 64 -13.92 -8.39 -5.67
N ALA A 65 -14.62 -9.21 -6.46
CA ALA A 65 -15.33 -8.69 -7.64
C ALA A 65 -16.36 -7.62 -7.28
N ALA A 66 -17.13 -7.82 -6.20
CA ALA A 66 -18.08 -6.84 -5.69
C ALA A 66 -17.41 -5.54 -5.21
N SER A 67 -16.18 -5.61 -4.70
CA SER A 67 -15.44 -4.40 -4.30
C SER A 67 -15.14 -3.48 -5.49
N VAL A 68 -14.78 -4.04 -6.65
CA VAL A 68 -14.57 -3.26 -7.89
C VAL A 68 -15.83 -2.51 -8.29
N VAL A 69 -16.99 -3.17 -8.18
CA VAL A 69 -18.29 -2.56 -8.44
C VAL A 69 -18.54 -1.39 -7.47
N ALA A 70 -18.32 -1.61 -6.18
CA ALA A 70 -18.54 -0.59 -5.16
C ALA A 70 -17.63 0.64 -5.35
N ASP A 71 -16.34 0.43 -5.66
CA ASP A 71 -15.40 1.52 -5.88
C ASP A 71 -15.74 2.30 -7.15
N LEU A 72 -16.15 1.62 -8.22
CA LEU A 72 -16.66 2.31 -9.42
C LEU A 72 -17.92 3.10 -9.08
N GLU A 73 -18.95 2.51 -8.48
CA GLU A 73 -20.21 3.19 -8.19
C GLU A 73 -20.00 4.44 -7.32
N CYS A 74 -19.05 4.35 -6.37
CA CYS A 74 -18.66 5.49 -5.56
C CYS A 74 -18.08 6.62 -6.43
N ALA A 75 -17.15 6.30 -7.32
CA ALA A 75 -16.56 7.26 -8.25
C ALA A 75 -17.59 7.82 -9.25
N TRP A 76 -18.45 6.94 -9.77
CA TRP A 76 -19.41 7.21 -10.84
C TRP A 76 -20.45 8.25 -10.43
N ASN A 77 -20.89 8.22 -9.18
CA ASN A 77 -21.82 9.22 -8.65
C ASN A 77 -21.27 10.64 -8.77
N ASN A 78 -19.97 10.84 -8.48
CA ASN A 78 -19.32 12.15 -8.64
C ASN A 78 -19.08 12.48 -10.11
N TYR A 79 -18.68 11.50 -10.92
CA TYR A 79 -18.46 11.67 -12.36
C TYR A 79 -19.72 12.17 -13.07
N VAL A 80 -20.86 11.49 -12.90
CA VAL A 80 -22.13 11.87 -13.54
C VAL A 80 -22.58 13.27 -13.12
N ALA A 81 -22.47 13.60 -11.83
CA ALA A 81 -22.84 14.93 -11.34
C ALA A 81 -21.96 16.04 -11.92
N ALA A 82 -20.65 15.77 -12.10
CA ALA A 82 -19.72 16.70 -12.72
C ALA A 82 -19.99 16.87 -14.22
N ALA A 83 -20.15 15.76 -14.94
CA ALA A 83 -20.46 15.74 -16.36
C ALA A 83 -21.74 16.54 -16.65
N ALA A 84 -22.80 16.31 -15.88
CA ALA A 84 -24.08 17.03 -16.03
C ALA A 84 -23.98 18.56 -15.76
N LEU A 85 -23.04 19.00 -14.92
CA LEU A 85 -22.82 20.43 -14.69
C LEU A 85 -21.98 21.07 -15.80
N ILE A 86 -21.04 20.32 -16.36
CA ILE A 86 -20.15 20.80 -17.43
C ILE A 86 -20.84 20.72 -18.81
N GLY A 87 -21.77 19.80 -19.02
CA GLY A 87 -22.61 19.70 -20.22
C GLY A 87 -23.83 20.63 -20.21
N ASP A 88 -24.00 21.43 -19.15
CA ASP A 88 -25.12 22.35 -18.94
C ASP A 88 -26.50 21.65 -18.83
N GLU A 89 -26.55 20.35 -18.49
CA GLU A 89 -27.79 19.63 -18.15
C GLU A 89 -28.31 20.00 -16.76
N PHE A 90 -27.40 20.31 -15.83
CA PHE A 90 -27.69 20.82 -14.50
C PHE A 90 -27.36 22.30 -14.39
N VAL A 91 -28.28 23.07 -13.83
CA VAL A 91 -28.02 24.43 -13.38
C VAL A 91 -27.73 24.44 -11.89
N GLN A 92 -26.75 25.24 -11.50
CA GLN A 92 -26.46 25.49 -10.10
C GLN A 92 -27.59 26.33 -9.48
N ALA A 93 -28.36 25.74 -8.56
CA ALA A 93 -29.53 26.39 -7.94
C ALA A 93 -29.35 26.73 -6.45
N SER A 94 -28.18 26.41 -5.87
CA SER A 94 -27.93 26.51 -4.42
C SER A 94 -26.98 27.67 -4.05
N GLY A 95 -26.47 27.72 -2.82
CA GLY A 95 -25.34 28.58 -2.45
C GLY A 95 -23.98 27.87 -2.55
N ASN A 96 -23.93 26.64 -3.09
CA ASN A 96 -22.72 25.82 -3.07
C ASN A 96 -21.63 26.40 -3.99
N LEU A 97 -20.55 26.89 -3.39
CA LEU A 97 -19.43 27.52 -4.09
C LEU A 97 -18.69 26.55 -5.01
N ASN A 98 -18.53 25.28 -4.61
CA ASN A 98 -17.87 24.26 -5.43
C ASN A 98 -18.69 24.01 -6.69
N GLN A 99 -20.00 23.73 -6.54
CA GLN A 99 -20.89 23.52 -7.68
C GLN A 99 -20.92 24.72 -8.62
N ARG A 100 -20.89 25.95 -8.09
CA ARG A 100 -20.84 27.17 -8.91
C ARG A 100 -19.53 27.24 -9.69
N ASN A 101 -18.39 26.92 -9.07
CA ASN A 101 -17.10 26.93 -9.76
C ASN A 101 -17.07 25.87 -10.87
N TRP A 102 -17.63 24.68 -10.65
CA TRP A 102 -17.77 23.63 -11.66
C TRP A 102 -18.70 24.05 -12.81
N ALA A 103 -19.91 24.54 -12.52
CA ALA A 103 -20.86 25.00 -13.55
C ALA A 103 -20.33 26.19 -14.37
N SER A 104 -19.64 27.13 -13.71
CA SER A 104 -19.02 28.28 -14.39
C SER A 104 -17.64 27.97 -14.99
N ARG A 105 -17.18 26.71 -14.92
CA ARG A 105 -15.88 26.26 -15.44
C ARG A 105 -14.69 27.08 -14.91
N ARG A 106 -14.79 27.49 -13.64
CA ARG A 106 -13.77 28.22 -12.86
C ARG A 106 -13.00 27.29 -11.91
N ILE A 107 -12.98 26.00 -12.22
CA ILE A 107 -12.12 25.02 -11.56
C ILE A 107 -10.66 25.32 -11.90
N THR A 108 -9.80 25.34 -10.89
CA THR A 108 -8.37 25.63 -11.04
C THR A 108 -7.57 24.33 -11.00
N ALA A 109 -6.36 24.34 -11.55
CA ALA A 109 -5.49 23.16 -11.57
C ALA A 109 -5.09 22.69 -10.16
N ASP A 110 -5.21 23.56 -9.16
CA ASP A 110 -4.94 23.30 -7.74
C ASP A 110 -6.20 22.96 -6.93
N ASP A 111 -7.35 22.67 -7.57
CA ASP A 111 -8.52 22.15 -6.86
C ASP A 111 -8.20 20.77 -6.25
N ALA A 112 -7.88 20.79 -4.95
CA ALA A 112 -7.51 19.60 -4.20
C ALA A 112 -8.63 18.54 -4.19
N THR A 113 -9.90 18.95 -4.34
CA THR A 113 -11.03 18.03 -4.31
C THR A 113 -11.07 17.19 -5.58
N MET A 114 -10.86 17.80 -6.75
CA MET A 114 -10.85 17.10 -8.03
C MET A 114 -9.78 15.99 -8.05
N ALA A 115 -8.56 16.35 -7.62
CA ALA A 115 -7.41 15.46 -7.67
C ALA A 115 -7.38 14.43 -6.53
N GLN A 116 -7.58 14.87 -5.29
CA GLN A 116 -7.32 14.08 -4.07
C GLN A 116 -8.58 13.74 -3.28
N GLY A 117 -9.73 14.30 -3.65
CA GLY A 117 -10.99 14.03 -3.00
C GLY A 117 -11.39 12.57 -3.16
N SER A 118 -11.94 11.99 -2.09
CA SER A 118 -12.65 10.72 -2.16
C SER A 118 -14.01 10.91 -2.82
N CYS A 119 -14.69 9.80 -3.12
CA CYS A 119 -16.06 9.82 -3.60
C CYS A 119 -17.09 10.39 -2.60
N ARG A 120 -16.73 10.64 -1.33
CA ARG A 120 -17.59 11.36 -0.38
C ARG A 120 -17.48 12.89 -0.48
N GLN A 121 -16.43 13.40 -1.10
CA GLN A 121 -16.31 14.83 -1.34
C GLN A 121 -16.94 15.17 -2.70
N PRO A 122 -17.66 16.32 -2.81
CA PRO A 122 -18.22 16.76 -4.09
C PRO A 122 -17.12 16.86 -5.14
N TYR A 123 -17.31 16.20 -6.27
CA TYR A 123 -16.38 16.25 -7.40
C TYR A 123 -14.98 15.68 -7.10
N GLY A 124 -14.86 14.79 -6.11
CA GLY A 124 -13.74 13.86 -6.02
C GLY A 124 -13.85 12.83 -7.13
N ILE A 125 -13.12 13.04 -8.23
CA ILE A 125 -13.26 12.25 -9.46
C ILE A 125 -11.99 11.45 -9.73
N TYR A 126 -10.84 12.12 -9.76
CA TYR A 126 -9.59 11.51 -10.22
C TYR A 126 -9.15 10.35 -9.33
N THR A 127 -8.96 10.59 -8.03
CA THR A 127 -8.55 9.54 -7.08
C THR A 127 -9.49 8.33 -7.09
N PRO A 128 -10.82 8.47 -6.89
CA PRO A 128 -11.70 7.30 -6.83
C PRO A 128 -11.82 6.56 -8.17
N LEU A 129 -11.79 7.23 -9.32
CA LEU A 129 -11.74 6.54 -10.62
C LEU A 129 -10.41 5.78 -10.81
N GLN A 130 -9.29 6.37 -10.40
CA GLN A 130 -7.98 5.69 -10.42
C GLN A 130 -7.95 4.48 -9.47
N THR A 131 -8.57 4.60 -8.30
CA THR A 131 -8.74 3.48 -7.35
C THR A 131 -9.54 2.35 -8.00
N ALA A 132 -10.71 2.64 -8.57
CA ALA A 132 -11.54 1.65 -9.25
C ALA A 132 -10.79 0.98 -10.43
N ARG A 133 -10.06 1.75 -11.24
CA ARG A 133 -9.21 1.25 -12.33
C ARG A 133 -8.14 0.28 -11.81
N PHE A 134 -7.34 0.73 -10.83
CA PHE A 134 -6.25 -0.08 -10.29
C PHE A 134 -6.78 -1.36 -9.62
N GLN A 135 -7.85 -1.24 -8.84
CA GLN A 135 -8.44 -2.36 -8.13
C GLN A 135 -9.04 -3.39 -9.08
N ALA A 136 -9.62 -2.95 -10.20
CA ALA A 136 -10.05 -3.86 -11.25
C ALA A 136 -8.86 -4.65 -11.84
N GLU A 137 -7.73 -4.00 -12.10
CA GLU A 137 -6.53 -4.66 -12.62
C GLU A 137 -5.92 -5.65 -11.61
N ASP A 138 -5.83 -5.26 -10.33
CA ASP A 138 -5.29 -6.13 -9.27
C ASP A 138 -6.16 -7.36 -9.03
N ILE A 139 -7.47 -7.16 -8.91
CA ILE A 139 -8.41 -8.25 -8.62
C ILE A 139 -8.54 -9.19 -9.82
N PHE A 140 -8.51 -8.67 -11.05
CA PHE A 140 -8.48 -9.52 -12.22
C PHE A 140 -7.27 -10.48 -12.20
N LYS A 141 -6.07 -9.97 -11.89
CA LYS A 141 -4.87 -10.82 -11.78
C LYS A 141 -4.99 -11.88 -10.69
N ARG A 142 -5.64 -11.56 -9.57
CA ARG A 142 -5.90 -12.53 -8.50
C ARG A 142 -6.87 -13.62 -8.96
N LEU A 143 -7.94 -13.22 -9.66
CA LEU A 143 -8.91 -14.16 -10.23
C LEU A 143 -8.23 -15.09 -11.24
N GLU A 144 -7.36 -14.59 -12.12
CA GLU A 144 -6.56 -15.41 -13.05
C GLU A 144 -5.69 -16.47 -12.35
N GLY A 145 -5.28 -16.21 -11.10
CA GLY A 145 -4.50 -17.14 -10.28
C GLY A 145 -5.31 -18.31 -9.73
N PHE A 146 -6.65 -18.28 -9.79
CA PHE A 146 -7.52 -19.34 -9.29
C PHE A 146 -7.97 -20.28 -10.40
N THR A 147 -8.26 -21.53 -10.03
CA THR A 147 -8.91 -22.51 -10.91
C THR A 147 -10.42 -22.44 -10.82
N ASP A 148 -11.12 -22.89 -11.86
CA ASP A 148 -12.60 -22.96 -11.85
C ASP A 148 -13.16 -23.94 -10.80
N ALA A 149 -12.33 -24.90 -10.34
CA ALA A 149 -12.67 -25.79 -9.23
C ALA A 149 -12.61 -25.07 -7.88
N GLN A 150 -11.68 -24.12 -7.71
CA GLN A 150 -11.57 -23.30 -6.50
C GLN A 150 -12.62 -22.19 -6.48
N VAL A 151 -12.94 -21.60 -7.64
CA VAL A 151 -13.90 -20.52 -7.81
C VAL A 151 -14.89 -20.87 -8.92
N PRO A 152 -16.00 -21.55 -8.60
CA PRO A 152 -17.07 -21.78 -9.56
C PRO A 152 -17.58 -20.44 -10.12
N GLY A 153 -17.60 -20.29 -11.44
CA GLY A 153 -18.00 -19.04 -12.10
C GLY A 153 -16.92 -17.95 -12.14
N ARG A 154 -15.65 -18.28 -11.91
CA ARG A 154 -14.51 -17.36 -12.00
C ARG A 154 -14.52 -16.46 -13.25
N ILE A 155 -14.78 -17.03 -14.43
CA ILE A 155 -14.84 -16.27 -15.69
C ILE A 155 -15.92 -15.18 -15.66
N ALA A 156 -17.04 -15.40 -14.99
CA ALA A 156 -18.07 -14.38 -14.84
C ALA A 156 -17.61 -13.24 -13.92
N LEU A 157 -16.88 -13.56 -12.85
CA LEU A 157 -16.27 -12.56 -11.97
C LEU A 157 -15.19 -11.76 -12.70
N GLU A 158 -14.36 -12.41 -13.51
CA GLU A 158 -13.36 -11.75 -14.37
C GLU A 158 -14.01 -10.79 -15.36
N ALA A 159 -15.08 -11.23 -16.02
CA ALA A 159 -15.85 -10.39 -16.94
C ALA A 159 -16.47 -9.19 -16.23
N GLN A 160 -17.04 -9.37 -15.03
CA GLN A 160 -17.58 -8.28 -14.22
C GLN A 160 -16.48 -7.27 -13.88
N VAL A 161 -15.35 -7.73 -13.33
CA VAL A 161 -14.24 -6.86 -12.94
C VAL A 161 -13.70 -6.07 -14.15
N ARG A 162 -13.54 -6.71 -15.31
CA ARG A 162 -13.11 -6.02 -16.53
C ARG A 162 -14.12 -5.00 -17.03
N ALA A 163 -15.40 -5.33 -17.02
CA ALA A 163 -16.45 -4.41 -17.45
C ALA A 163 -16.48 -3.14 -16.59
N TYR A 164 -16.47 -3.29 -15.26
CA TYR A 164 -16.49 -2.16 -14.32
C TYR A 164 -15.17 -1.36 -14.36
N GLY A 165 -14.02 -2.02 -14.47
CA GLY A 165 -12.74 -1.35 -14.68
C GLY A 165 -12.68 -0.54 -16.00
N ALA A 166 -13.33 -1.02 -17.06
CA ALA A 166 -13.40 -0.30 -18.33
C ALA A 166 -14.23 0.99 -18.22
N PHE A 167 -15.33 1.00 -17.47
CA PHE A 167 -16.07 2.24 -17.21
C PHE A 167 -15.22 3.29 -16.48
N ALA A 168 -14.39 2.88 -15.52
CA ALA A 168 -13.46 3.80 -14.86
C ALA A 168 -12.45 4.39 -15.86
N LEU A 169 -11.92 3.57 -16.78
CA LEU A 169 -11.02 4.02 -17.84
C LEU A 169 -11.68 5.00 -18.81
N VAL A 170 -12.92 4.72 -19.23
CA VAL A 170 -13.69 5.59 -20.12
C VAL A 170 -13.92 6.95 -19.47
N ALA A 171 -14.40 6.98 -18.23
CA ALA A 171 -14.62 8.23 -17.50
C ALA A 171 -13.32 9.05 -17.35
N LEU A 172 -12.19 8.40 -17.07
CA LEU A 172 -10.88 9.07 -17.02
C LEU A 172 -10.42 9.63 -18.37
N ALA A 173 -10.85 9.01 -19.47
CA ALA A 173 -10.51 9.45 -20.82
C ALA A 173 -11.42 10.59 -21.33
N GLU A 174 -12.62 10.73 -20.75
CA GLU A 174 -13.59 11.77 -21.09
C GLU A 174 -13.22 13.15 -20.52
N GLY A 175 -12.51 13.19 -19.37
CA GLY A 175 -11.88 14.41 -18.83
C GLY A 175 -12.44 14.87 -17.49
#